data_AF-A0A2E9K2D1-F1
#
_entry.id   AF-A0A2E9K2D1-F1
#
_cell.length_a   1.000
_cell.length_b   1.000
_cell.length_c   1.000
_cell.angle_alpha   90.00
_cell.angle_beta   90.00
_cell.angle_gamma   90.00
#
_symmetry.space_group_name_H-M   'P 1'
#
loop_
_entity.id
_entity.type
_entity.pdbx_description
1 polymer ?
#
loop_
_entity_poly.entity_id
_entity_poly.type
_entity_poly.pdbx_seq_one_letter_code
_entity_poly.pdbx_strand_id
1 'polypeptide(L)'
;MKEKAATKFELFQREKRLNLKNDTIEVIEMKDQYDLSTMKSRKNPYASKLKKPVTMRLSEDVIDYFKNMSEENGVPYQSLINLYLRDCVTQHRKIDISWHAEA
;
A
#
# COMPACT_ATOMS: atom_id res chain seq x y z
N MET A 1 -19.71 -27.11 -45.89
CA MET A 1 -19.62 -27.51 -44.47
C MET A 1 -18.17 -27.78 -44.12
N LYS A 2 -17.50 -26.85 -43.42
CA LYS A 2 -16.20 -27.09 -42.78
C LYS A 2 -16.20 -26.32 -41.47
N GLU A 3 -16.54 -27.02 -40.40
CA GLU A 3 -16.42 -26.56 -39.03
C GLU A 3 -14.92 -26.47 -38.71
N LYS A 4 -14.40 -25.25 -38.51
CA LYS A 4 -13.00 -25.06 -38.10
C LYS A 4 -12.90 -25.40 -36.62
N ALA A 5 -12.14 -26.45 -36.30
CA ALA A 5 -11.74 -26.75 -34.92
C ALA A 5 -10.93 -25.57 -34.38
N ALA A 6 -11.40 -24.96 -33.28
CA ALA A 6 -10.71 -23.86 -32.63
C ALA A 6 -9.38 -24.33 -32.02
N THR A 7 -8.32 -23.54 -32.20
CA THR A 7 -6.98 -23.87 -31.72
C THR A 7 -6.95 -23.78 -30.19
N LYS A 8 -6.12 -24.60 -29.51
CA LYS A 8 -5.96 -24.54 -28.04
C LYS A 8 -5.67 -23.12 -27.51
N PHE A 9 -4.97 -22.30 -28.31
CA PHE A 9 -4.74 -20.90 -28.02
C PHE A 9 -6.00 -20.03 -28.12
N GLU A 10 -6.86 -20.25 -29.12
CA GLU A 10 -8.15 -19.54 -29.24
C GLU A 10 -9.13 -19.93 -28.14
N LEU A 11 -9.13 -21.21 -27.74
CA LEU A 11 -9.88 -21.67 -26.56
C LEU A 11 -9.37 -21.00 -25.28
N PHE A 12 -8.06 -20.92 -25.07
CA PHE A 12 -7.45 -20.21 -23.94
C PHE A 12 -7.78 -18.70 -23.94
N GLN A 13 -7.72 -18.04 -25.10
CA GLN A 13 -8.10 -16.63 -25.21
C GLN A 13 -9.60 -16.42 -24.96
N ARG A 14 -10.45 -17.37 -25.37
CA ARG A 14 -11.91 -17.35 -25.08
C ARG A 14 -12.21 -17.57 -23.60
N GLU A 15 -11.47 -18.46 -22.95
CA GLU A 15 -11.53 -18.71 -21.50
C GLU A 15 -11.10 -17.47 -20.70
N LYS A 16 -10.00 -16.84 -21.10
CA LYS A 16 -9.52 -15.58 -20.50
C LYS A 16 -10.54 -14.43 -20.67
N ARG A 17 -11.26 -14.38 -21.79
CA ARG A 17 -12.30 -13.38 -22.08
C ARG A 17 -13.61 -13.62 -21.30
N LEU A 18 -13.89 -14.87 -20.92
CA LEU A 18 -15.01 -15.21 -20.02
C LEU A 18 -14.67 -14.87 -18.57
N ASN A 19 -13.44 -15.09 -18.12
CA ASN A 19 -13.01 -14.77 -16.75
C ASN A 19 -12.86 -13.26 -16.50
N LEU A 20 -12.52 -12.46 -17.52
CA LEU A 20 -12.49 -10.99 -17.39
C LEU A 20 -13.85 -10.34 -17.09
N LYS A 21 -14.97 -11.04 -17.35
CA LYS A 21 -16.32 -10.57 -17.02
C LYS A 21 -16.74 -10.91 -15.58
N ASN A 22 -15.97 -11.75 -14.90
CA ASN A 22 -16.25 -12.20 -13.53
C ASN A 22 -15.35 -11.48 -12.49
N ASP A 23 -14.36 -10.70 -12.95
CA ASP A 23 -13.52 -9.82 -12.12
C ASP A 23 -14.09 -8.40 -11.96
N THR A 24 -15.23 -8.09 -12.57
CA THR A 24 -16.10 -7.05 -12.04
C THR A 24 -16.56 -7.53 -10.68
N ILE A 25 -15.81 -7.14 -9.64
CA ILE A 25 -16.32 -6.85 -8.30
C ILE A 25 -17.78 -6.46 -8.52
N GLU A 26 -18.72 -7.31 -8.08
CA GLU A 26 -20.13 -6.95 -8.07
C GLU A 26 -20.15 -5.53 -7.57
N VAL A 27 -20.56 -4.61 -8.45
CA VAL A 27 -20.70 -3.22 -8.06
C VAL A 27 -21.81 -3.33 -7.05
N ILE A 28 -21.45 -3.44 -5.77
CA ILE A 28 -22.38 -3.30 -4.66
C ILE A 28 -22.97 -1.95 -4.99
N GLU A 29 -24.20 -1.95 -5.52
CA GLU A 29 -24.88 -0.71 -5.87
C GLU A 29 -24.75 0.13 -4.61
N MET A 30 -23.95 1.19 -4.71
CA MET A 30 -23.77 2.07 -3.58
C MET A 30 -25.17 2.52 -3.25
N LYS A 31 -25.63 2.21 -2.04
CA LYS A 31 -26.97 2.66 -1.60
C LYS A 31 -27.05 4.14 -1.92
N ASP A 32 -28.18 4.63 -2.39
CA ASP A 32 -28.38 6.02 -2.84
C ASP A 32 -27.75 7.06 -1.88
N GLN A 33 -27.86 6.79 -0.57
CA GLN A 33 -27.24 7.56 0.52
C GLN A 33 -25.68 7.63 0.55
N TYR A 34 -24.98 6.82 -0.23
CA TYR A 34 -23.52 6.74 -0.34
C TYR A 34 -23.01 7.10 -1.74
N ASP A 35 -23.85 7.65 -2.61
CA ASP A 35 -23.39 8.16 -3.90
C ASP A 35 -22.50 9.41 -3.70
N LEU A 36 -21.19 9.17 -3.67
CA LEU A 36 -20.17 10.19 -3.49
C LEU A 36 -20.10 11.18 -4.67
N SER A 37 -20.73 10.89 -5.81
CA SER A 37 -20.74 11.76 -6.97
C SER A 37 -21.64 12.98 -6.80
N THR A 38 -22.72 12.85 -6.01
CA THR A 38 -23.68 13.92 -5.73
C THR A 38 -23.42 14.63 -4.39
N MET A 39 -22.55 14.04 -3.54
CA MET A 39 -22.23 14.58 -2.22
C MET A 39 -21.23 15.76 -2.30
N LYS A 40 -21.53 16.85 -1.59
CA LYS A 40 -20.57 17.96 -1.44
C LYS A 40 -19.35 17.49 -0.64
N SER A 41 -18.21 17.36 -1.31
CA SER A 41 -16.93 17.00 -0.68
C SER A 41 -16.59 17.97 0.46
N ARG A 42 -16.51 17.44 1.68
CA ARG A 42 -16.08 18.16 2.88
C ARG A 42 -14.75 17.57 3.35
N LYS A 43 -13.77 18.42 3.65
CA LYS A 43 -12.50 17.94 4.24
C LYS A 43 -12.80 17.21 5.54
N ASN A 44 -12.26 16.00 5.69
CA ASN A 44 -12.41 15.20 6.91
C ASN A 44 -11.83 15.99 8.11
N PRO A 45 -12.65 16.43 9.09
CA PRO A 45 -12.19 17.23 10.23
C PRO A 45 -11.26 16.46 11.18
N TYR A 46 -11.21 15.12 11.06
CA TYR A 46 -10.30 14.25 11.80
C TYR A 46 -8.99 13.98 11.06
N ALA A 47 -8.86 14.41 9.80
CA ALA A 47 -7.65 14.18 9.02
C ALA A 47 -6.41 14.81 9.66
N SER A 48 -6.59 15.96 10.31
CA SER A 48 -5.55 16.65 11.08
C SER A 48 -5.08 15.87 12.32
N LYS A 49 -5.87 14.92 12.82
CA LYS A 49 -5.55 14.12 14.02
C LYS A 49 -4.83 12.81 13.69
N LEU A 50 -4.79 12.41 12.41
CA LEU A 50 -4.27 11.11 11.99
C LEU A 50 -2.74 11.04 11.96
N LYS A 51 -2.05 12.16 11.69
CA LYS A 51 -0.59 12.22 11.62
C LYS A 51 -0.09 13.47 12.33
N LYS A 52 0.80 13.29 13.30
CA LYS A 52 1.56 14.40 13.88
C LYS A 52 2.85 14.55 13.06
N PRO A 53 3.10 15.70 12.41
CA PRO A 53 4.36 15.92 11.70
C PRO A 53 5.49 15.98 12.73
N VAL A 54 6.58 15.27 12.45
CA VAL A 54 7.80 15.26 13.26
C VAL A 54 8.98 15.49 12.34
N THR A 55 9.88 16.38 12.75
CA THR A 55 11.19 16.55 12.12
C THR A 55 12.21 15.82 12.99
N MET A 56 12.91 14.84 12.43
CA MET A 56 13.96 14.10 13.11
C MET A 56 15.26 14.15 12.30
N ARG A 57 16.39 14.21 13.00
CA ARG A 57 17.71 14.10 12.36
C ARG A 57 18.02 12.62 12.17
N LEU A 58 18.43 12.26 10.96
CA LEU A 58 18.87 10.93 10.59
C LEU A 58 20.25 11.07 9.95
N SER A 59 21.12 10.11 10.20
CA SER A 59 22.41 10.00 9.54
C SER A 59 22.22 9.65 8.06
N GLU A 60 23.19 10.03 7.21
CA GLU A 60 23.12 9.84 5.75
C GLU A 60 23.02 8.36 5.36
N ASP A 61 23.82 7.52 6.02
CA ASP A 61 23.82 6.06 5.87
C ASP A 61 22.45 5.41 6.13
N VAL A 62 21.76 5.87 7.18
CA VAL A 62 20.40 5.41 7.51
C VAL A 62 19.42 5.80 6.41
N ILE A 63 19.52 7.04 5.90
CA ILE A 63 18.63 7.51 4.83
C ILE A 63 18.84 6.68 3.56
N ASP A 64 20.09 6.44 3.17
CA ASP A 64 20.41 5.71 1.95
C ASP A 64 20.02 4.23 2.05
N TYR A 65 20.15 3.62 3.22
CA TYR A 65 19.61 2.28 3.49
C TYR A 65 18.10 2.19 3.19
N PHE A 66 17.31 3.14 3.70
CA PHE A 66 15.86 3.14 3.47
C PHE A 66 15.46 3.56 2.05
N LYS A 67 16.27 4.37 1.35
CA LYS A 67 16.06 4.67 -0.08
C LYS A 67 16.23 3.43 -0.93
N ASN A 68 17.32 2.68 -0.76
CA ASN A 68 17.56 1.45 -1.53
C ASN A 68 16.43 0.44 -1.29
N MET A 69 16.02 0.26 -0.03
CA MET A 69 14.88 -0.60 0.32
C MET A 69 13.55 -0.11 -0.30
N SER A 70 13.38 1.20 -0.46
CA SER A 70 12.17 1.77 -1.09
C SER A 70 12.07 1.45 -2.58
N GLU A 71 13.20 1.41 -3.28
CA GLU A 71 13.26 1.08 -4.71
C GLU A 71 12.85 -0.38 -4.95
N GLU A 72 13.23 -1.29 -4.06
CA GLU A 72 12.90 -2.71 -4.16
C GLU A 72 11.43 -3.01 -3.83
N ASN A 73 10.87 -2.35 -2.80
CA ASN A 73 9.54 -2.67 -2.27
C ASN A 73 8.41 -1.80 -2.83
N GLY A 74 8.74 -0.75 -3.59
CA GLY A 74 7.76 0.19 -4.15
C GLY A 74 7.04 1.05 -3.10
N VAL A 75 7.54 1.10 -1.87
CA VAL A 75 6.97 1.88 -0.76
C VAL A 75 7.90 3.05 -0.45
N PRO A 76 7.40 4.30 -0.33
CA PRO A 76 8.26 5.45 -0.04
C PRO A 76 9.11 5.28 1.22
N TYR A 77 10.37 5.70 1.18
CA TYR A 77 11.31 5.54 2.30
C TYR A 77 10.79 6.15 3.61
N GLN A 78 10.04 7.28 3.58
CA GLN A 78 9.46 7.86 4.80
C GLN A 78 8.40 6.94 5.44
N SER A 79 7.65 6.21 4.61
CA SER A 79 6.64 5.26 5.09
C SER A 79 7.31 4.01 5.67
N LEU A 80 8.40 3.55 5.04
CA LEU A 80 9.21 2.45 5.54
C LEU A 80 9.82 2.75 6.91
N ILE A 81 10.45 3.93 7.07
CA ILE A 81 11.01 4.35 8.37
C ILE A 81 9.93 4.27 9.46
N ASN A 82 8.76 4.85 9.21
CA ASN A 82 7.66 4.81 10.18
C ASN A 82 7.15 3.39 10.44
N LEU A 83 7.11 2.52 9.44
CA LEU A 83 6.73 1.11 9.60
C LEU A 83 7.72 0.37 10.50
N TYR A 84 9.02 0.57 10.29
CA TYR A 84 10.07 -0.01 11.13
C TYR A 84 9.99 0.48 12.58
N LEU A 85 9.73 1.78 12.79
CA LEU A 85 9.51 2.32 14.14
C LEU A 85 8.28 1.70 14.81
N ARG A 86 7.19 1.47 14.07
CA ARG A 86 6.01 0.76 14.60
C ARG A 86 6.31 -0.67 14.96
N ASP A 87 7.10 -1.37 14.15
CA ASP A 87 7.55 -2.73 14.45
C ASP A 87 8.42 -2.74 15.72
N CYS A 88 9.31 -1.75 15.90
CA CYS A 88 10.10 -1.61 17.14
C CYS A 88 9.22 -1.48 18.38
N VAL A 89 8.15 -0.69 18.30
CA VAL A 89 7.19 -0.51 19.40
C VAL A 89 6.42 -1.80 19.67
N THR A 90 5.96 -2.47 18.61
CA THR A 90 5.18 -3.72 18.70
C THR A 90 6.00 -4.85 19.32
N GLN A 91 7.29 -4.93 18.97
CA GLN A 91 8.21 -5.93 19.49
C GLN A 91 8.86 -5.52 20.83
N HIS A 92 8.52 -4.35 21.36
CA HIS A 92 9.14 -3.79 22.57
C HIS A 92 10.67 -3.81 22.56
N ARG A 93 11.28 -3.57 21.38
CA ARG A 93 12.73 -3.52 21.23
C ARG A 93 13.29 -2.38 22.07
N LYS A 94 14.22 -2.69 22.96
CA LYS A 94 14.96 -1.70 23.76
C LYS A 94 16.31 -1.47 23.10
N ILE A 95 16.66 -0.20 22.93
CA ILE A 95 17.99 0.17 22.44
C ILE A 95 18.98 -0.06 23.59
N ASP A 96 20.06 -0.77 23.29
CA ASP A 96 21.19 -0.87 24.21
C ASP A 96 21.98 0.45 24.17
N ILE A 97 22.05 1.10 25.33
CA ILE A 97 22.73 2.38 25.56
C ILE A 97 23.99 2.21 26.42
N SER A 98 24.48 0.98 26.59
CA SER A 98 25.67 0.68 27.40
C SER A 98 26.91 1.51 27.00
N TRP A 99 27.05 1.86 25.73
CA TRP A 99 28.13 2.71 25.20
C TRP A 99 28.11 4.17 25.68
N HIS A 100 27.04 4.63 26.33
CA HIS A 100 26.96 5.97 26.97
C HIS A 100 27.36 5.95 28.45
N ALA A 101 27.50 4.78 29.08
CA ALA A 101 27.73 4.66 30.52
C ALA A 101 29.22 4.61 30.92
N GLU A 102 30.14 4.58 29.95
CA GLU A 102 31.59 4.49 30.17
C GLU A 102 32.32 5.84 30.00
N ALA A 103 31.64 6.97 30.26
CA ALA A 103 32.23 8.31 30.24
C ALA A 103 32.36 8.91 31.64
#